data_AF-A0A450V5Y6-F1
#
_entry.id   AF-A0A450V5Y6-F1
#
_cell.length_a   1.000
_cell.length_b   1.000
_cell.length_c   1.000
_cell.angle_alpha   90.00
_cell.angle_beta   90.00
_cell.angle_gamma   90.00
#
_symmetry.space_group_name_H-M   'P 1'
#
loop_
_entity.id
_entity.type
_entity.pdbx_description
1 polymer ?
#
loop_
_entity_poly.entity_id
_entity_poly.type
_entity_poly.pdbx_seq_one_letter_code
_entity_poly.pdbx_strand_id
1 'polypeptide(L)'
;MTDRKIVPFNPLDKRRLGESVGRAMLGQPVIPLQDLTVFHGAGIYAIYYTGAFPGYGAIAERNRDGRFGAPIYVGKAVPKGARKGSDLEAPPGKALHNRLKQHAKSIEEATNLEIADFHCRYLIVDDIRIALGESLLIAKFGPLWNNLIDGFGNHDPGQGRHAGLRPRWDVLHPGRPWADRCQPRDETADGIVREARDYLRSNFPRDSGYGGPR
;
A
#
# COMPACT_ATOMS: atom_id res chain seq x y z
N MET A 1 -36.24 -30.68 8.28
CA MET A 1 -34.78 -30.83 8.44
C MET A 1 -34.19 -29.45 8.63
N THR A 2 -33.78 -29.11 9.84
CA THR A 2 -33.12 -27.82 10.15
C THR A 2 -31.69 -27.86 9.66
N ASP A 3 -31.38 -27.02 8.68
CA ASP A 3 -30.04 -26.85 8.14
C ASP A 3 -29.12 -26.29 9.25
N ARG A 4 -28.28 -27.16 9.81
CA ARG A 4 -27.43 -26.83 10.95
C ARG A 4 -26.18 -26.14 10.40
N LYS A 5 -26.20 -24.81 10.37
CA LYS A 5 -25.07 -23.99 9.90
C LYS A 5 -23.87 -24.18 10.83
N ILE A 6 -22.96 -25.08 10.45
CA ILE A 6 -21.68 -25.28 11.16
C ILE A 6 -20.84 -24.02 10.93
N VAL A 7 -20.61 -23.24 11.99
CA VAL A 7 -19.68 -22.10 11.96
C VAL A 7 -18.28 -22.66 12.26
N PRO A 8 -17.33 -22.61 11.31
CA PRO A 8 -15.97 -23.07 11.56
C PRO A 8 -15.34 -22.31 12.72
N PHE A 9 -14.69 -23.01 13.64
CA PHE A 9 -13.85 -22.38 14.64
C PHE A 9 -12.70 -21.67 13.92
N ASN A 10 -12.72 -20.33 13.95
CA ASN A 10 -11.67 -19.51 13.36
C ASN A 10 -10.83 -18.90 14.49
N PRO A 11 -9.70 -19.54 14.90
CA PRO A 11 -8.80 -18.99 15.91
C PRO A 11 -8.13 -17.67 15.48
N LEU A 12 -8.31 -17.29 14.21
CA LEU A 12 -7.86 -16.05 13.60
C LEU A 12 -9.08 -15.24 13.13
N ASP A 13 -9.98 -14.82 14.05
CA ASP A 13 -11.07 -13.89 13.68
C ASP A 13 -10.43 -12.66 13.01
N LYS A 14 -10.51 -12.64 11.68
CA LYS A 14 -9.77 -11.74 10.81
C LYS A 14 -10.11 -10.30 11.12
N ARG A 15 -11.32 -10.03 11.65
CA ARG A 15 -11.74 -8.69 12.06
C ARG A 15 -10.94 -8.20 13.26
N ARG A 16 -10.86 -8.99 14.33
CA ARG A 16 -10.10 -8.62 15.55
C ARG A 16 -8.60 -8.52 15.30
N LEU A 17 -8.06 -9.44 14.49
CA LEU A 17 -6.67 -9.37 14.07
C LEU A 17 -6.39 -8.14 13.20
N GLY A 18 -7.27 -7.84 12.26
CA GLY A 18 -7.15 -6.64 11.42
C GLY A 18 -7.28 -5.34 12.20
N GLU A 19 -8.13 -5.30 13.22
CA GLU A 19 -8.22 -4.18 14.16
C GLU A 19 -6.92 -4.00 14.94
N SER A 20 -6.35 -5.08 15.46
CA SER A 20 -5.09 -5.04 16.21
C SER A 20 -3.92 -4.56 15.34
N VAL A 21 -3.71 -5.18 14.17
CA VAL A 21 -2.65 -4.78 13.23
C VAL A 21 -2.88 -3.36 12.71
N GLY A 22 -4.13 -3.00 12.42
CA GLY A 22 -4.50 -1.64 12.02
C GLY A 22 -4.19 -0.61 13.10
N ARG A 23 -4.51 -0.89 14.36
CA ARG A 23 -4.19 -0.01 15.49
C ARG A 23 -2.68 0.12 15.70
N ALA A 24 -1.96 -0.99 15.62
CA ALA A 24 -0.50 -0.99 15.71
C ALA A 24 0.12 -0.13 14.60
N MET A 25 -0.38 -0.26 13.36
CA MET A 25 0.08 0.54 12.23
C MET A 25 -0.24 2.03 12.44
N LEU A 26 -1.48 2.39 12.81
CA LEU A 26 -1.87 3.78 13.04
C LEU A 26 -1.13 4.44 14.22
N GLY A 27 -0.69 3.64 15.21
CA GLY A 27 0.10 4.11 16.34
C GLY A 27 1.57 4.39 16.03
N GLN A 28 2.09 4.01 14.85
CA GLN A 28 3.46 4.32 14.45
C GLN A 28 3.62 5.80 14.10
N PRO A 29 4.81 6.37 14.32
CA PRO A 29 5.11 7.72 13.87
C PRO A 29 4.95 7.80 12.36
N VAL A 30 4.39 8.93 11.91
CA VAL A 30 4.32 9.25 10.49
C VAL A 30 5.62 9.89 10.08
N ILE A 31 6.24 9.36 9.03
CA ILE A 31 7.55 9.81 8.54
C ILE A 31 7.39 10.27 7.09
N PRO A 32 7.89 11.47 6.71
CA PRO A 32 7.95 11.86 5.31
C PRO A 32 8.72 10.82 4.48
N LEU A 33 8.17 10.41 3.34
CA LEU A 33 8.77 9.32 2.57
C LEU A 33 10.16 9.70 2.00
N GLN A 34 10.39 10.98 1.74
CA GLN A 34 11.68 11.54 1.32
C GLN A 34 12.77 11.49 2.41
N ASP A 35 12.39 11.51 3.69
CA ASP A 35 13.32 11.63 4.82
C ASP A 35 13.64 10.27 5.47
N LEU A 36 13.44 9.17 4.72
CA LEU A 36 13.57 7.83 5.25
C LEU A 36 15.03 7.52 5.63
N THR A 37 15.32 7.48 6.93
CA THR A 37 16.63 7.03 7.44
C THR A 37 16.78 5.53 7.30
N VAL A 38 18.02 5.05 7.17
CA VAL A 38 18.32 3.62 7.07
C VAL A 38 17.92 2.88 8.34
N PHE A 39 17.19 1.77 8.19
CA PHE A 39 16.87 0.85 9.28
C PHE A 39 16.92 -0.62 8.82
N HIS A 40 17.01 -1.53 9.79
CA HIS A 40 17.03 -2.98 9.56
C HIS A 40 15.68 -3.59 9.91
N GLY A 41 15.20 -4.54 9.10
CA GLY A 41 13.94 -5.22 9.32
C GLY A 41 13.22 -5.61 8.04
N ALA A 42 12.31 -6.56 8.21
CA ALA A 42 11.26 -6.94 7.28
C ALA A 42 9.90 -6.67 7.94
N GLY A 43 8.85 -6.51 7.15
CA GLY A 43 7.55 -6.19 7.71
C GLY A 43 6.57 -5.59 6.72
N ILE A 44 5.67 -4.77 7.24
CA ILE A 44 4.55 -4.16 6.51
C ILE A 44 4.63 -2.64 6.61
N TYR A 45 4.10 -1.96 5.60
CA TYR A 45 4.08 -0.50 5.54
C TYR A 45 2.81 0.03 4.89
N ALA A 46 2.51 1.28 5.20
CA ALA A 46 1.42 2.04 4.62
C ALA A 46 1.97 3.38 4.12
N ILE A 47 1.60 3.78 2.91
CA ILE A 47 1.94 5.06 2.28
C ILE A 47 0.69 5.92 2.26
N TYR A 48 0.86 7.20 2.60
CA TYR A 48 -0.19 8.20 2.69
C TYR A 48 0.11 9.35 1.74
N TYR A 49 -0.94 9.99 1.25
CA TYR A 49 -0.86 11.12 0.33
C TYR A 49 -1.58 12.33 0.91
N THR A 50 -0.98 13.52 0.73
CA THR A 50 -1.51 14.80 1.24
C THR A 50 -1.58 15.91 0.19
N GLY A 51 -1.15 15.64 -1.04
CA GLY A 51 -1.05 16.64 -2.11
C GLY A 51 -2.34 16.95 -2.87
N ALA A 52 -2.19 17.61 -4.01
CA ALA A 52 -3.28 18.19 -4.79
C ALA A 52 -3.68 17.42 -6.07
N PHE A 53 -3.17 16.19 -6.28
CA PHE A 53 -3.49 15.41 -7.47
C PHE A 53 -5.02 15.22 -7.61
N PRO A 54 -5.65 15.59 -8.75
CA PRO A 54 -7.10 15.67 -8.87
C PRO A 54 -7.86 14.38 -8.53
N GLY A 55 -7.27 13.21 -8.73
CA GLY A 55 -7.87 11.92 -8.39
C GLY A 55 -7.87 11.57 -6.90
N TYR A 56 -7.10 12.27 -6.07
CA TYR A 56 -6.76 11.85 -4.70
C TYR A 56 -7.28 12.79 -3.60
N GLY A 57 -8.09 13.79 -3.95
CA GLY A 57 -8.57 14.80 -3.00
C GLY A 57 -9.21 14.23 -1.73
N ALA A 58 -10.03 13.18 -1.85
CA ALA A 58 -10.66 12.53 -0.70
C ALA A 58 -9.65 11.78 0.22
N ILE A 59 -8.55 11.27 -0.34
CA ILE A 59 -7.45 10.68 0.42
C ILE A 59 -6.67 11.79 1.14
N ALA A 60 -6.31 12.85 0.42
CA ALA A 60 -5.58 13.99 0.98
C ALA A 60 -6.34 14.60 2.16
N GLU A 61 -7.65 14.84 2.02
CA GLU A 61 -8.49 15.40 3.09
C GLU A 61 -8.43 14.57 4.37
N ARG A 62 -8.42 13.24 4.28
CA ARG A 62 -8.36 12.34 5.45
C ARG A 62 -6.98 12.22 6.07
N ASN A 63 -5.95 12.72 5.40
CA ASN A 63 -4.58 12.67 5.87
C ASN A 63 -4.05 14.02 6.37
N ARG A 64 -4.76 15.13 6.13
CA ARG A 64 -4.43 16.46 6.66
C ARG A 64 -4.51 16.52 8.19
N ASP A 65 -3.97 17.60 8.75
CA ASP A 65 -3.98 17.92 10.19
C ASP A 65 -3.39 16.82 11.07
N GLY A 66 -2.40 16.08 10.55
CA GLY A 66 -1.76 14.98 11.25
C GLY A 66 -2.60 13.72 11.41
N ARG A 67 -3.78 13.61 10.76
CA ARG A 67 -4.68 12.46 10.90
C ARG A 67 -4.10 11.16 10.33
N PHE A 68 -3.61 11.21 9.09
CA PHE A 68 -3.07 10.05 8.36
C PHE A 68 -3.95 8.78 8.51
N GLY A 69 -5.24 8.91 8.24
CA GLY A 69 -6.24 7.84 8.39
C GLY A 69 -6.51 7.02 7.12
N ALA A 70 -6.04 7.49 5.96
CA ALA A 70 -6.35 6.93 4.65
C ALA A 70 -5.08 6.62 3.86
N PRO A 71 -4.49 5.42 3.99
CA PRO A 71 -3.36 5.04 3.16
C PRO A 71 -3.78 4.94 1.68
N ILE A 72 -2.95 5.46 0.78
CA ILE A 72 -3.12 5.30 -0.67
C ILE A 72 -2.61 3.93 -1.14
N TYR A 73 -1.63 3.38 -0.41
CA TYR A 73 -1.04 2.07 -0.67
C TYR A 73 -0.61 1.37 0.62
N VAL A 74 -0.75 0.06 0.65
CA VAL A 74 -0.22 -0.83 1.69
C VAL A 74 0.60 -1.91 1.00
N GLY A 75 1.73 -2.25 1.59
CA GLY A 75 2.56 -3.34 1.09
C GLY A 75 3.39 -4.02 2.17
N LYS A 76 4.18 -4.98 1.72
CA LYS A 76 5.13 -5.71 2.56
C LYS A 76 6.53 -5.79 1.95
N ALA A 77 7.49 -6.13 2.81
CA ALA A 77 8.83 -6.54 2.42
C ALA A 77 9.25 -7.72 3.30
N VAL A 78 9.61 -8.84 2.67
CA VAL A 78 10.11 -10.05 3.35
C VAL A 78 11.63 -10.15 3.19
N PRO A 79 12.36 -10.80 4.11
CA PRO A 79 13.80 -11.00 3.97
C PRO A 79 14.17 -11.76 2.70
N LYS A 80 15.37 -11.50 2.16
CA LYS A 80 15.95 -12.35 1.11
C LYS A 80 16.29 -13.71 1.75
N GLY A 81 15.81 -14.81 1.18
CA GLY A 81 16.04 -16.16 1.70
C GLY A 81 14.81 -16.85 2.30
N ALA A 82 13.80 -16.08 2.72
CA ALA A 82 12.53 -16.62 3.23
C ALA A 82 11.87 -17.63 2.27
N ARG A 83 12.01 -17.41 0.96
CA ARG A 83 11.48 -18.31 -0.08
C ARG A 83 12.27 -19.60 -0.30
N LYS A 84 13.50 -19.72 0.23
CA LYS A 84 14.36 -20.91 0.06
C LYS A 84 14.44 -21.80 1.31
N GLY A 85 13.78 -21.44 2.41
CA GLY A 85 13.79 -22.22 3.66
C GLY A 85 15.17 -22.36 4.32
N SER A 86 16.17 -21.63 3.81
CA SER A 86 17.55 -21.64 4.26
C SER A 86 17.76 -20.44 5.18
N ASP A 87 18.03 -20.71 6.46
CA ASP A 87 18.19 -19.79 7.59
C ASP A 87 16.93 -19.11 8.14
N LEU A 88 16.38 -19.73 9.19
CA LEU A 88 15.43 -19.10 10.10
C LEU A 88 16.08 -17.97 10.95
N GLU A 89 17.42 -17.91 11.01
CA GLU A 89 18.17 -16.96 11.83
C GLU A 89 18.90 -15.87 11.05
N ALA A 90 18.81 -15.85 9.72
CA ALA A 90 19.46 -14.81 8.92
C ALA A 90 18.86 -13.43 9.27
N PRO A 91 19.68 -12.43 9.63
CA PRO A 91 19.17 -11.12 9.97
C PRO A 91 18.40 -10.54 8.77
N PRO A 92 17.23 -9.91 8.98
CA PRO A 92 16.33 -9.49 7.90
C PRO A 92 16.92 -8.43 6.96
N GLY A 93 18.13 -7.94 7.26
CA GLY A 93 18.83 -6.91 6.51
C GLY A 93 18.00 -5.63 6.46
N LYS A 94 18.07 -4.91 5.33
CA LYS A 94 17.35 -3.64 5.08
C LYS A 94 16.14 -3.85 4.16
N ALA A 95 15.47 -5.00 4.23
CA ALA A 95 14.45 -5.40 3.26
C ALA A 95 13.32 -4.36 3.12
N LEU A 96 12.76 -3.93 4.25
CA LEU A 96 11.66 -2.95 4.30
C LEU A 96 12.10 -1.55 3.88
N HIS A 97 13.23 -1.08 4.41
CA HIS A 97 13.83 0.20 3.99
C HIS A 97 14.06 0.25 2.47
N ASN A 98 14.68 -0.79 1.89
CA ASN A 98 14.97 -0.83 0.47
C ASN A 98 13.69 -0.83 -0.38
N ARG A 99 12.63 -1.48 0.12
CA ARG A 99 11.34 -1.48 -0.56
C ARG A 99 10.69 -0.10 -0.56
N LEU A 100 10.67 0.60 0.58
CA LEU A 100 10.17 1.97 0.67
C LEU A 100 10.98 2.93 -0.22
N LYS A 101 12.31 2.77 -0.27
CA LYS A 101 13.17 3.56 -1.16
C LYS A 101 12.85 3.35 -2.64
N GLN A 102 12.52 2.12 -3.05
CA GLN A 102 12.07 1.85 -4.43
C GLN A 102 10.75 2.55 -4.75
N HIS A 103 9.82 2.59 -3.79
CA HIS A 103 8.56 3.30 -3.93
C HIS A 103 8.75 4.82 -4.00
N ALA A 104 9.61 5.39 -3.15
CA ALA A 104 10.00 6.79 -3.23
C ALA A 104 10.54 7.11 -4.63
N LYS A 105 11.45 6.28 -5.16
CA LYS A 105 12.00 6.47 -6.50
C LYS A 105 10.93 6.42 -7.59
N SER A 106 9.95 5.53 -7.48
CA SER A 106 8.85 5.44 -8.46
C SER A 106 7.99 6.70 -8.44
N ILE A 107 7.77 7.31 -7.26
CA ILE A 107 7.05 8.58 -7.10
C ILE A 107 7.87 9.74 -7.67
N GLU A 108 9.17 9.80 -7.38
CA GLU A 108 10.09 10.83 -7.93
C GLU A 108 10.20 10.78 -9.45
N GLU A 109 10.03 9.60 -10.06
CA GLU A 109 10.04 9.44 -11.51
C GLU A 109 8.73 9.93 -12.15
N ALA A 110 7.62 9.95 -11.41
CA ALA A 110 6.34 10.41 -11.94
C ALA A 110 6.33 11.92 -12.14
N THR A 111 5.87 12.35 -13.31
CA THR A 111 5.87 13.77 -13.72
C THR A 111 4.79 14.64 -13.06
N ASN A 112 3.85 14.02 -12.35
CA ASN A 112 2.66 14.68 -11.80
C ASN A 112 2.42 14.36 -10.31
N LEU A 113 3.45 13.90 -9.61
CA LEU A 113 3.45 13.63 -8.18
C LEU A 113 4.68 14.27 -7.55
N GLU A 114 4.51 14.84 -6.36
CA GLU A 114 5.61 15.42 -5.58
C GLU A 114 5.92 14.53 -4.38
N ILE A 115 7.18 14.11 -4.20
CA ILE A 115 7.57 13.20 -3.11
C ILE A 115 7.29 13.80 -1.72
N ALA A 116 7.33 15.13 -1.60
CA ALA A 116 7.01 15.86 -0.37
C ALA A 116 5.56 15.67 0.11
N ASP A 117 4.65 15.29 -0.80
CA ASP A 117 3.25 15.02 -0.46
C ASP A 117 3.04 13.62 0.14
N PHE A 118 4.08 12.78 0.15
CA PHE A 118 4.00 11.38 0.57
C PHE A 118 4.65 11.13 1.92
N HIS A 119 3.93 10.32 2.71
CA HIS A 119 4.35 9.94 4.05
C HIS A 119 4.19 8.43 4.21
N CYS A 120 4.85 7.85 5.20
CA CYS A 120 4.71 6.44 5.49
C CYS A 120 4.65 6.14 6.99
N ARG A 121 4.08 4.97 7.29
CA ARG A 121 4.21 4.25 8.56
C ARG A 121 4.68 2.84 8.24
N TYR A 122 5.46 2.23 9.13
CA TYR A 122 5.89 0.85 8.95
C TYR A 122 6.00 0.11 10.27
N LEU A 123 5.82 -1.21 10.22
CA LEU A 123 5.98 -2.13 11.33
C LEU A 123 7.01 -3.19 10.93
N ILE A 124 8.02 -3.39 11.77
CA ILE A 124 8.92 -4.54 11.66
C ILE A 124 8.19 -5.74 12.29
N VAL A 125 8.10 -6.85 11.56
CA VAL A 125 7.31 -8.02 11.95
C VAL A 125 8.05 -9.30 11.55
N ASP A 126 7.90 -10.36 12.34
CA ASP A 126 8.39 -11.71 11.98
C ASP A 126 7.76 -12.22 10.68
N ASP A 127 8.55 -12.94 9.89
CA ASP A 127 8.27 -13.30 8.49
C ASP A 127 6.89 -13.94 8.27
N ILE A 128 6.50 -14.90 9.12
CA ILE A 128 5.24 -15.66 9.00
C ILE A 128 4.00 -14.75 9.07
N ARG A 129 4.08 -13.64 9.82
CA ARG A 129 2.94 -12.74 10.05
C ARG A 129 2.86 -11.61 9.03
N ILE A 130 3.91 -11.37 8.24
CA ILE A 130 3.98 -10.26 7.29
C ILE A 130 2.85 -10.33 6.26
N ALA A 131 2.67 -11.48 5.61
CA ALA A 131 1.66 -11.63 4.55
C ALA A 131 0.21 -11.52 5.07
N LEU A 132 -0.04 -11.99 6.30
CA LEU A 132 -1.33 -11.83 6.94
C LEU A 132 -1.58 -10.37 7.31
N GLY A 133 -0.58 -9.69 7.90
CA GLY A 133 -0.68 -8.27 8.28
C GLY A 133 -1.00 -7.36 7.11
N GLU A 134 -0.32 -7.55 5.97
CA GLU A 134 -0.60 -6.80 4.73
C GLU A 134 -2.06 -7.01 4.27
N SER A 135 -2.49 -8.27 4.13
CA SER A 135 -3.86 -8.59 3.70
C SER A 135 -4.92 -7.97 4.61
N LEU A 136 -4.67 -7.97 5.93
CA LEU A 136 -5.58 -7.39 6.92
C LEU A 136 -5.64 -5.85 6.81
N LEU A 137 -4.50 -5.19 6.58
CA LEU A 137 -4.46 -3.75 6.37
C LEU A 137 -5.15 -3.34 5.05
N ILE A 138 -4.93 -4.09 3.97
CA ILE A 138 -5.63 -3.86 2.69
C ILE A 138 -7.14 -4.04 2.88
N ALA A 139 -7.58 -5.12 3.56
CA ALA A 139 -8.98 -5.35 3.83
C ALA A 139 -9.62 -4.27 4.72
N LYS A 140 -8.85 -3.72 5.67
CA LYS A 140 -9.32 -2.69 6.61
C LYS A 140 -9.46 -1.32 5.94
N PHE A 141 -8.45 -0.90 5.17
CA PHE A 141 -8.35 0.46 4.66
C PHE A 141 -8.78 0.62 3.20
N GLY A 142 -8.84 -0.48 2.44
CA GLY A 142 -9.16 -0.49 1.01
C GLY A 142 -8.32 0.49 0.17
N PRO A 143 -6.98 0.50 0.25
CA PRO A 143 -6.17 1.52 -0.40
C PRO A 143 -6.34 1.53 -1.92
N LEU A 144 -6.41 2.73 -2.50
CA LEU A 144 -6.72 2.93 -3.92
C LEU A 144 -5.72 2.24 -4.85
N TRP A 145 -4.42 2.32 -4.56
CA TRP A 145 -3.36 1.71 -5.38
C TRP A 145 -3.22 0.19 -5.18
N ASN A 146 -3.94 -0.40 -4.21
CA ASN A 146 -4.03 -1.85 -4.07
C ASN A 146 -5.24 -2.43 -4.81
N ASN A 147 -6.35 -1.68 -4.84
CA ASN A 147 -7.64 -2.21 -5.26
C ASN A 147 -8.09 -1.80 -6.67
N LEU A 148 -7.80 -0.56 -7.09
CA LEU A 148 -8.33 0.01 -8.33
C LEU A 148 -7.23 0.43 -9.31
N ILE A 149 -6.18 1.07 -8.80
CA ILE A 149 -5.09 1.60 -9.62
C ILE A 149 -3.88 0.69 -9.43
N ASP A 150 -3.87 -0.42 -10.17
CA ASP A 150 -2.83 -1.44 -10.07
C ASP A 150 -1.50 -0.98 -10.68
N GLY A 151 -0.41 -1.64 -10.25
CA GLY A 151 0.90 -1.50 -10.86
C GLY A 151 1.93 -0.65 -10.12
N PHE A 152 1.54 0.07 -9.06
CA PHE A 152 2.49 0.86 -8.27
C PHE A 152 3.67 0.01 -7.75
N GLY A 153 3.37 -1.16 -7.21
CA GLY A 153 4.38 -2.08 -6.66
C GLY A 153 5.15 -2.93 -7.67
N ASN A 154 4.93 -2.73 -8.98
CA ASN A 154 5.61 -3.50 -10.01
C ASN A 154 7.08 -3.08 -10.15
N HIS A 155 7.89 -4.03 -10.60
CA HIS A 155 9.26 -3.78 -11.07
C HIS A 155 9.31 -3.85 -12.59
N ASP A 156 10.40 -3.34 -13.17
CA ASP A 156 10.72 -3.59 -14.58
C ASP A 156 10.63 -5.10 -14.85
N PRO A 157 9.73 -5.54 -15.74
CA PRO A 157 9.47 -6.95 -15.92
C PRO A 157 10.57 -7.64 -16.77
N GLY A 158 11.54 -6.87 -17.29
CA GLY A 158 12.65 -7.34 -18.12
C GLY A 158 12.25 -7.54 -19.59
N GLN A 159 13.26 -7.75 -20.44
CA GLN A 159 13.14 -7.70 -21.91
C GLN A 159 11.97 -8.53 -22.48
N GLY A 160 11.68 -9.71 -21.94
CA GLY A 160 10.66 -10.63 -22.47
C GLY A 160 9.22 -10.41 -21.99
N ARG A 161 8.97 -9.43 -21.12
CA ARG A 161 7.65 -9.22 -20.48
C ARG A 161 7.06 -7.84 -20.72
N HIS A 162 7.68 -7.04 -21.59
CA HIS A 162 7.12 -5.77 -22.06
C HIS A 162 5.92 -5.94 -23.01
N ALA A 163 5.61 -7.16 -23.44
CA ALA A 163 4.38 -7.45 -24.20
C ALA A 163 3.10 -7.27 -23.37
N GLY A 164 3.19 -7.16 -22.04
CA GLY A 164 2.03 -6.85 -21.20
C GLY A 164 1.55 -5.41 -21.36
N LEU A 165 0.27 -5.18 -21.04
CA LEU A 165 -0.30 -3.84 -20.95
C LEU A 165 0.43 -3.01 -19.89
N ARG A 166 0.62 -1.73 -20.18
CA ARG A 166 1.08 -0.73 -19.22
C ARG A 166 0.16 -0.78 -17.99
N PRO A 167 0.67 -0.75 -16.75
CA PRO A 167 -0.19 -0.74 -15.57
C PRO A 167 -1.01 0.55 -15.45
N ARG A 168 -2.17 0.50 -14.77
CA ARG A 168 -3.04 1.70 -14.60
C ARG A 168 -2.31 2.84 -13.90
N TRP A 169 -1.48 2.50 -12.91
CA TRP A 169 -0.67 3.48 -12.20
C TRP A 169 0.25 4.27 -13.15
N ASP A 170 0.89 3.60 -14.12
CA ASP A 170 1.79 4.24 -15.10
C ASP A 170 1.06 5.02 -16.20
N VAL A 171 -0.21 4.69 -16.47
CA VAL A 171 -1.05 5.53 -17.33
C VAL A 171 -1.41 6.83 -16.62
N LEU A 172 -1.71 6.74 -15.33
CA LEU A 172 -2.09 7.89 -14.51
C LEU A 172 -0.90 8.75 -14.08
N HIS A 173 0.25 8.13 -13.86
CA HIS A 173 1.50 8.73 -13.38
C HIS A 173 2.65 8.37 -14.32
N PRO A 174 2.75 9.03 -15.49
CA PRO A 174 3.81 8.74 -16.44
C PRO A 174 5.16 9.19 -15.90
N GLY A 175 6.21 8.43 -16.24
CA GLY A 175 7.60 8.78 -15.91
C GLY A 175 8.55 7.60 -15.67
N ARG A 176 8.03 6.41 -15.30
CA ARG A 176 8.86 5.20 -15.16
C ARG A 176 9.29 4.68 -16.54
N PRO A 177 10.59 4.70 -16.91
CA PRO A 177 11.02 4.43 -18.29
C PRO A 177 10.69 3.04 -18.82
N TRP A 178 10.52 2.05 -17.93
CA TRP A 178 10.18 0.69 -18.33
C TRP A 178 8.70 0.52 -18.70
N ALA A 179 7.81 1.35 -18.15
CA ALA A 179 6.39 1.29 -18.42
C ALA A 179 6.04 1.86 -19.82
N ASP A 180 6.90 2.73 -20.34
CA ASP A 180 6.78 3.24 -21.72
C ASP A 180 7.04 2.18 -22.78
N ARG A 181 7.77 1.11 -22.41
CA ARG A 181 8.01 -0.05 -23.29
C ARG A 181 6.86 -1.05 -23.29
N CYS A 182 5.91 -0.93 -22.36
CA CYS A 182 4.73 -1.80 -22.29
C CYS A 182 3.70 -1.42 -23.36
N GLN A 183 2.81 -2.36 -23.69
CA GLN A 183 1.71 -2.09 -24.62
C GLN A 183 0.78 -0.99 -24.06
N PRO A 184 0.31 -0.05 -24.90
CA PRO A 184 -0.60 1.01 -24.45
C PRO A 184 -1.94 0.43 -23.97
N ARG A 185 -2.64 1.20 -23.15
CA ARG A 185 -4.02 0.92 -22.72
C ARG A 185 -4.97 1.88 -23.43
N ASP A 186 -6.19 1.42 -23.68
CA ASP A 186 -7.27 2.27 -24.19
C ASP A 186 -7.82 3.21 -23.11
N GLU A 187 -7.68 2.81 -21.85
CA GLU A 187 -8.12 3.60 -20.69
C GLU A 187 -7.24 4.85 -20.56
N THR A 188 -7.87 6.03 -20.62
CA THR A 188 -7.17 7.31 -20.50
C THR A 188 -6.94 7.70 -19.05
N ALA A 189 -5.92 8.53 -18.80
CA ALA A 189 -5.65 9.08 -17.46
C ALA A 189 -6.90 9.75 -16.87
N ASP A 190 -7.62 10.57 -17.65
CA ASP A 190 -8.86 11.21 -17.22
C ASP A 190 -9.97 10.20 -16.88
N GLY A 191 -10.08 9.11 -17.64
CA GLY A 191 -10.99 8.01 -17.34
C GLY A 191 -10.68 7.39 -15.98
N ILE A 192 -9.41 7.07 -15.74
CA ILE A 192 -8.94 6.50 -14.48
C ILE A 192 -9.15 7.50 -13.31
N VAL A 193 -8.95 8.80 -13.51
CA VAL A 193 -9.22 9.84 -12.50
C VAL A 193 -10.70 9.87 -12.12
N ARG A 194 -11.62 9.81 -13.09
CA ARG A 194 -13.06 9.77 -12.82
C ARG A 194 -13.43 8.54 -12.00
N GLU A 195 -12.96 7.38 -12.41
CA GLU A 195 -13.21 6.12 -11.70
C GLU A 195 -12.64 6.14 -10.28
N ALA A 196 -11.44 6.67 -10.09
CA ALA A 196 -10.84 6.85 -8.77
C ALA A 196 -11.73 7.70 -7.85
N ARG A 197 -12.24 8.83 -8.35
CA ARG A 197 -13.13 9.71 -7.57
C ARG A 197 -14.43 9.01 -7.20
N ASP A 198 -15.02 8.27 -8.12
CA ASP A 198 -16.28 7.56 -7.88
C ASP A 198 -16.10 6.37 -6.94
N TYR A 199 -14.98 5.65 -7.07
CA TYR A 199 -14.59 4.60 -6.14
C TYR A 199 -14.41 5.14 -4.73
N LEU A 200 -13.67 6.23 -4.56
CA LEU A 200 -13.44 6.85 -3.25
C LEU A 200 -14.74 7.37 -2.64
N ARG A 201 -15.65 7.93 -3.44
CA ARG A 201 -16.97 8.37 -2.95
C ARG A 201 -17.82 7.22 -2.39
N SER A 202 -17.71 6.05 -2.99
CA SER A 202 -18.56 4.89 -2.69
C SER A 202 -17.97 3.96 -1.62
N ASN A 203 -16.64 3.86 -1.55
CA ASN A 203 -15.95 2.81 -0.81
C ASN A 203 -15.05 3.32 0.32
N PHE A 204 -14.92 4.63 0.53
CA PHE A 204 -14.14 5.12 1.66
C PHE A 204 -14.75 4.62 2.97
N PRO A 205 -14.00 3.88 3.81
CA PRO A 205 -14.51 3.43 5.10
C PRO A 205 -15.03 4.65 5.88
N ARG A 206 -16.23 4.57 6.46
CA ARG A 206 -16.71 5.62 7.36
C ARG A 206 -15.71 5.70 8.52
N ASP A 207 -15.37 6.92 8.96
CA ASP A 207 -14.54 7.09 10.15
C ASP A 207 -15.19 6.29 11.27
N SER A 208 -14.56 5.17 11.61
CA SER A 208 -14.92 4.42 12.80
C SER A 208 -14.38 5.28 13.91
N GLY A 209 -15.25 6.15 14.44
CA GLY A 209 -14.92 7.11 15.48
C GLY A 209 -14.20 6.41 16.63
N TYR A 210 -12.88 6.43 16.59
CA TYR A 210 -12.04 6.20 17.75
C TYR A 210 -12.01 7.53 18.48
N GLY A 211 -13.14 7.85 19.11
CA GLY A 211 -13.13 8.73 20.26
C GLY A 211 -12.24 8.06 21.31
N GLY A 212 -11.11 8.69 21.63
CA GLY A 212 -10.36 8.35 22.82
C GLY A 212 -11.29 8.41 24.05
N PRO A 213 -11.02 7.62 25.09
CA PRO A 213 -11.85 7.65 26.28
C PRO A 213 -11.86 9.08 26.85
N ARG A 214 -13.08 9.62 27.03
CA ARG A 214 -13.34 10.68 28.01
C ARG A 214 -13.25 10.11 29.40
#